data_AF-A0A2H9RJR1-F1
#
_entry.id   AF-A0A2H9RJR1-F1
#
_cell.length_a   1.000
_cell.length_b   1.000
_cell.length_c   1.000
_cell.angle_alpha   90.00
_cell.angle_beta   90.00
_cell.angle_gamma   90.00
#
_symmetry.space_group_name_H-M   'P 1'
#
loop_
_entity.id
_entity.type
_entity.pdbx_description
1 polymer ?
#
loop_
_entity_poly.entity_id
_entity_poly.type
_entity_poly.pdbx_seq_one_letter_code
_entity_poly.pdbx_strand_id
1 'polypeptide(L)'
;MEQDKSESNLDFEEVKNNESKSFYLTIYNQIKEGVRSSEICKRINISKQGLNYYLSSLKRSECIRKVGYGVWEICGEFDEKKVKETIRITKYHPVNIKQDSVRGHAFQFKLKIPKLRNWEKREEVLKKKGIEFKELDHLIGKDQELTLKGRKIWLTNKSVIIFEKSSYLAKTAKDARRYAIYDLFELVGRLETLLRANFRVNKKYCFKVSRQHYALVQNALAEHYN
;
A
#
# COMPACT_ATOMS: atom_id res chain seq x y z
N MET A 1 55.99 34.72 -41.70
CA MET A 1 54.87 35.29 -40.92
C MET A 1 54.03 34.11 -40.46
N GLU A 2 54.54 33.41 -39.45
CA GLU A 2 53.84 32.29 -38.80
C GLU A 2 52.81 32.87 -37.84
N GLN A 3 51.54 32.55 -38.05
CA GLN A 3 50.50 32.84 -37.08
C GLN A 3 50.31 31.62 -36.19
N ASP A 4 50.70 31.85 -34.95
CA ASP A 4 50.61 31.03 -33.76
C ASP A 4 49.16 30.58 -33.51
N LYS A 5 48.93 29.26 -33.48
CA LYS A 5 47.66 28.66 -33.05
C LYS A 5 47.80 28.25 -31.60
N SER A 6 47.37 29.12 -30.69
CA SER A 6 47.23 28.80 -29.28
C SER A 6 46.05 27.83 -29.10
N GLU A 7 46.34 26.53 -28.98
CA GLU A 7 45.38 25.53 -28.54
C GLU A 7 45.04 25.76 -27.05
N SER A 8 43.82 26.22 -26.80
CA SER A 8 43.27 26.30 -25.45
C SER A 8 42.92 24.90 -24.95
N ASN A 9 43.75 24.33 -24.07
CA ASN A 9 43.39 23.16 -23.28
C ASN A 9 42.27 23.57 -22.31
N LEU A 10 41.03 23.27 -22.69
CA LEU A 10 39.88 23.27 -21.79
C LEU A 10 39.88 21.91 -21.09
N ASP A 11 40.48 21.87 -19.91
CA ASP A 11 40.33 20.77 -18.97
C ASP A 11 38.84 20.64 -18.61
N PHE A 12 38.21 19.59 -19.13
CA PHE A 12 36.89 19.17 -18.67
C PHE A 12 37.07 18.56 -17.28
N GLU A 13 36.89 19.36 -16.24
CA GLU A 13 36.63 18.82 -14.90
C GLU A 13 35.37 17.96 -14.97
N GLU A 14 35.55 16.66 -14.77
CA GLU A 14 34.48 15.69 -14.63
C GLU A 14 33.65 16.10 -13.40
N VAL A 15 32.53 16.80 -13.65
CA VAL A 15 31.57 17.18 -12.62
C VAL A 15 31.04 15.89 -12.00
N LYS A 16 31.60 15.52 -10.85
CA LYS A 16 31.06 14.45 -10.00
C LYS A 16 29.62 14.81 -9.67
N ASN A 17 28.69 14.18 -10.38
CA ASN A 17 27.30 14.15 -9.98
C ASN A 17 27.25 13.59 -8.56
N ASN A 18 27.06 14.47 -7.59
CA ASN A 18 26.63 14.08 -6.24
C ASN A 18 25.26 13.43 -6.41
N GLU A 19 25.24 12.12 -6.64
CA GLU A 19 24.04 11.31 -6.65
C GLU A 19 23.30 11.56 -5.33
N SER A 20 22.24 12.37 -5.39
CA SER A 20 21.37 12.58 -4.23
C SER A 20 20.89 11.21 -3.76
N LYS A 21 21.46 10.71 -2.66
CA LYS A 21 21.11 9.38 -2.14
C LYS A 21 19.60 9.36 -1.92
N SER A 22 18.94 8.42 -2.59
CA SER A 22 17.49 8.21 -2.47
C SER A 22 17.10 8.19 -0.99
N PHE A 23 16.14 9.02 -0.57
CA PHE A 23 15.73 9.10 0.83
C PHE A 23 15.32 7.73 1.41
N TYR A 24 14.79 6.85 0.55
CA TYR A 24 14.50 5.46 0.87
C TYR A 24 15.74 4.64 1.23
N LEU A 25 16.84 4.81 0.50
CA LEU A 25 18.11 4.13 0.75
C LEU A 25 18.70 4.57 2.10
N THR A 26 18.63 5.86 2.42
CA THR A 26 19.06 6.38 3.72
C THR A 26 18.29 5.72 4.87
N ILE A 27 16.97 5.65 4.77
CA ILE A 27 16.13 4.98 5.79
C ILE A 27 16.44 3.49 5.87
N TYR A 28 16.58 2.82 4.72
CA TYR A 28 16.93 1.40 4.67
C TYR A 28 18.27 1.10 5.36
N ASN A 29 19.30 1.91 5.09
CA ASN A 29 20.62 1.75 5.70
C ASN A 29 20.58 1.98 7.21
N GLN A 30 19.82 2.98 7.70
CA GLN A 30 19.64 3.16 9.14
C GLN A 30 18.96 1.95 9.80
N ILE A 31 18.00 1.30 9.14
CA ILE A 31 17.39 0.07 9.65
C ILE A 31 18.39 -1.09 9.62
N LYS A 32 19.20 -1.18 8.56
CA LYS A 32 20.25 -2.20 8.40
C LYS A 32 21.32 -2.08 9.50
N GLU A 33 21.59 -0.86 9.96
CA GLU A 33 22.44 -0.55 11.12
C GLU A 33 21.76 -0.83 12.48
N GLY A 34 20.48 -1.25 12.50
CA GLY A 34 19.74 -1.55 13.72
C GLY A 34 19.19 -0.31 14.44
N VAL A 35 19.16 0.86 13.80
CA VAL A 35 18.72 2.11 14.41
C VAL A 35 17.20 2.09 14.63
N ARG A 36 16.75 2.52 15.81
CA ARG A 36 15.32 2.54 16.16
C ARG A 36 14.58 3.64 15.40
N SER A 37 13.31 3.42 15.07
CA SER A 37 12.51 4.41 14.31
C SER A 37 12.46 5.81 14.96
N SER A 38 12.46 5.90 16.29
CA SER A 38 12.50 7.19 17.01
C SER A 38 13.80 7.95 16.79
N GLU A 39 14.92 7.24 16.70
CA GLU A 39 16.23 7.82 16.45
C GLU A 39 16.38 8.21 14.98
N ILE A 40 15.87 7.38 14.05
CA ILE A 40 15.81 7.71 12.63
C ILE A 40 15.06 9.04 12.41
N CYS A 41 13.90 9.22 13.06
CA CYS A 41 13.16 10.48 12.97
C CYS A 41 13.99 11.69 13.43
N LYS A 42 14.75 11.55 14.53
CA LYS A 42 15.61 12.61 15.06
C LYS A 42 16.79 12.91 14.13
N ARG A 43 17.49 11.87 13.66
CA ARG A 43 18.68 11.99 12.80
C ARG A 43 18.37 12.66 11.47
N ILE A 44 17.23 12.32 10.87
CA ILE A 44 16.84 12.77 9.53
C ILE A 44 15.84 13.95 9.62
N ASN A 45 15.53 14.43 10.82
CA ASN A 45 14.57 15.51 11.07
C ASN A 45 13.22 15.33 10.35
N ILE A 46 12.62 14.15 10.51
CA ILE A 46 11.31 13.84 9.92
C ILE A 46 10.26 13.50 10.96
N SER A 47 9.00 13.84 10.65
CA SER A 47 7.88 13.45 11.47
C SER A 47 7.70 11.92 11.47
N LYS A 48 7.12 11.38 12.55
CA LYS A 48 6.77 9.95 12.64
C LYS A 48 5.84 9.51 11.50
N GLN A 49 4.95 10.40 11.05
CA GLN A 49 4.08 10.13 9.91
C GLN A 49 4.87 10.06 8.61
N GLY A 50 5.82 10.98 8.41
CA GLY A 50 6.75 10.96 7.28
C GLY A 50 7.57 9.66 7.25
N LEU A 51 8.18 9.25 8.36
CA LEU A 51 8.91 7.99 8.43
C LEU A 51 8.01 6.78 8.09
N ASN A 52 6.80 6.74 8.63
CA ASN A 52 5.85 5.65 8.34
C ASN A 52 5.49 5.54 6.86
N TYR A 53 5.45 6.66 6.13
CA TYR A 53 5.25 6.66 4.68
C TYR A 53 6.37 5.88 3.97
N TYR A 54 7.63 6.18 4.27
CA TYR A 54 8.79 5.50 3.67
C TYR A 54 8.88 4.03 4.08
N LEU A 55 8.67 3.73 5.37
CA LEU A 55 8.64 2.36 5.89
C LEU A 55 7.55 1.51 5.22
N SER A 56 6.41 2.12 4.89
CA SER A 56 5.32 1.41 4.20
C SER A 56 5.72 1.00 2.79
N SER A 57 6.46 1.83 2.05
CA SER A 57 6.96 1.45 0.72
C SER A 57 8.05 0.38 0.82
N LEU A 58 9.03 0.53 1.72
CA LEU A 58 10.07 -0.48 1.97
C LEU A 58 9.50 -1.84 2.39
N LYS A 59 8.41 -1.83 3.17
CA LYS A 59 7.71 -3.05 3.57
C LYS A 59 6.94 -3.69 2.41
N ARG A 60 6.31 -2.89 1.55
CA ARG A 60 5.58 -3.39 0.36
C ARG A 60 6.51 -4.02 -0.67
N SER A 61 7.72 -3.48 -0.80
CA SER A 61 8.78 -4.03 -1.65
C SER A 61 9.54 -5.21 -1.02
N GLU A 62 9.11 -5.70 0.15
CA GLU A 62 9.73 -6.82 0.88
C GLU A 62 11.19 -6.56 1.30
N CYS A 63 11.66 -5.31 1.28
CA CYS A 63 13.00 -4.96 1.77
C CYS A 63 13.08 -5.08 3.30
N ILE A 64 11.99 -4.79 4.00
CA ILE A 64 11.92 -4.84 5.47
C ILE A 64 10.62 -5.48 5.98
N ARG A 65 10.66 -5.99 7.21
CA ARG A 65 9.49 -6.48 7.95
C ARG A 65 9.49 -5.95 9.37
N LYS A 66 8.31 -5.68 9.91
CA LYS A 66 8.15 -5.28 11.31
C LYS A 66 8.16 -6.52 12.21
N VAL A 67 9.07 -6.58 13.17
CA VAL A 67 9.21 -7.69 14.13
C VAL A 67 8.78 -7.30 15.54
N GLY A 68 8.77 -6.01 15.86
CA GLY A 68 8.39 -5.51 17.19
C GLY A 68 7.92 -4.06 17.18
N TYR A 69 7.70 -3.49 18.36
CA TYR A 69 7.33 -2.09 18.48
C TYR A 69 8.51 -1.19 18.09
N GLY A 70 8.43 -0.56 16.92
CA GLY A 70 9.50 0.30 16.39
C GLY A 70 10.75 -0.46 15.90
N VAL A 71 10.68 -1.79 15.83
CA VAL A 71 11.79 -2.66 15.42
C VAL A 71 11.47 -3.28 14.06
N TRP A 72 12.45 -3.20 13.17
CA TRP A 72 12.39 -3.65 11.79
C TRP A 72 13.55 -4.59 11.50
N GLU A 73 13.31 -5.57 10.64
CA GLU A 73 14.29 -6.55 10.18
C GLU A 73 14.43 -6.43 8.66
N ILE A 74 15.66 -6.61 8.16
CA ILE A 74 15.94 -6.64 6.72
C ILE A 74 15.52 -8.00 6.17
N CYS A 75 14.68 -7.99 5.13
CA CYS A 75 14.20 -9.22 4.48
C CYS A 75 14.68 -9.37 3.04
N GLY A 76 15.20 -8.30 2.44
CA GLY A 76 15.72 -8.31 1.07
C GLY A 76 16.64 -7.14 0.81
N GLU A 77 17.39 -7.21 -0.29
CA GLU A 77 18.24 -6.12 -0.74
C GLU A 77 17.41 -4.91 -1.18
N PHE A 78 18.01 -3.73 -1.04
CA PHE A 78 17.40 -2.50 -1.49
C PHE A 78 17.41 -2.43 -3.02
N ASP A 79 16.22 -2.33 -3.60
CA ASP A 79 16.03 -2.08 -5.02
C ASP A 79 15.16 -0.84 -5.19
N GLU A 80 15.80 0.27 -5.59
CA GLU A 80 15.13 1.55 -5.73
C GLU A 80 13.94 1.50 -6.69
N LYS A 81 14.05 0.70 -7.77
CA LYS A 81 12.99 0.58 -8.76
C LYS A 81 11.77 -0.07 -8.10
N LYS A 82 11.94 -1.17 -7.37
CA LYS A 82 10.85 -1.84 -6.64
C LYS A 82 10.20 -0.95 -5.58
N VAL A 83 11.00 -0.17 -4.84
CA VAL A 83 10.48 0.69 -3.76
C VAL A 83 9.65 1.84 -4.32
N LYS A 84 10.06 2.44 -5.45
CA LYS A 84 9.37 3.56 -6.10
C LYS A 84 8.22 3.12 -7.03
N GLU A 85 8.20 1.87 -7.48
CA GLU A 85 7.18 1.33 -8.39
C GLU A 85 5.75 1.34 -7.85
N THR A 86 5.58 1.50 -6.54
CA THR A 86 4.29 1.26 -5.90
C THR A 86 3.60 2.53 -5.42
N ILE A 87 2.71 3.07 -6.26
CA ILE A 87 1.91 4.23 -5.87
C ILE A 87 0.45 3.80 -5.74
N ARG A 88 -0.01 3.81 -4.48
CA ARG A 88 -1.44 3.71 -4.19
C ARG A 88 -2.05 5.09 -4.41
N ILE A 89 -3.02 5.17 -5.29
CA ILE A 89 -3.74 6.41 -5.58
C ILE A 89 -5.05 6.37 -4.81
N THR A 90 -5.14 7.21 -3.78
CA THR A 90 -6.36 7.42 -2.98
C THR A 90 -7.07 8.74 -3.31
N LYS A 91 -6.38 9.66 -3.98
CA LYS A 91 -6.89 10.95 -4.51
C LYS A 91 -6.23 11.21 -5.86
N TYR A 92 -6.91 11.91 -6.77
CA TYR A 92 -6.30 12.39 -8.01
C TYR A 92 -5.19 13.36 -7.65
N HIS A 93 -3.95 12.90 -7.65
CA HIS A 93 -2.77 13.76 -7.66
C HIS A 93 -2.08 13.50 -8.99
N PRO A 94 -1.59 14.54 -9.68
CA PRO A 94 -0.81 14.37 -10.90
C PRO A 94 0.49 13.67 -10.50
N VAL A 95 0.55 12.38 -10.76
CA VAL A 95 1.77 11.58 -10.63
C VAL A 95 2.35 11.51 -12.05
N ASN A 96 3.66 11.71 -12.21
CA ASN A 96 4.35 11.38 -13.46
C ASN A 96 4.32 9.87 -13.64
N ILE A 97 3.30 9.38 -14.35
CA ILE A 97 3.05 7.96 -14.56
C ILE A 97 3.74 7.56 -15.86
N LYS A 98 4.52 6.47 -15.83
CA LYS A 98 5.17 5.92 -17.02
C LYS A 98 4.13 5.37 -18.01
N GLN A 99 4.45 5.49 -19.30
CA GLN A 99 3.56 5.25 -20.43
C GLN A 99 2.99 3.82 -20.55
N ASP A 100 3.56 2.84 -19.87
CA ASP A 100 3.08 1.44 -19.91
C ASP A 100 2.60 0.89 -18.55
N SER A 101 2.21 1.76 -17.62
CA SER A 101 1.73 1.29 -16.33
C SER A 101 0.30 0.75 -16.39
N VAL A 102 0.04 -0.28 -15.59
CA VAL A 102 -1.28 -0.86 -15.35
C VAL A 102 -1.91 -0.21 -14.12
N ARG A 103 -3.14 0.26 -14.27
CA ARG A 103 -4.02 0.69 -13.19
C ARG A 103 -5.00 -0.42 -12.83
N GLY A 104 -4.73 -1.09 -11.71
CA GLY A 104 -5.71 -1.96 -11.06
C GLY A 104 -6.69 -1.15 -10.21
N HIS A 105 -8.00 -1.38 -10.35
CA HIS A 105 -9.02 -0.68 -9.57
C HIS A 105 -10.28 -1.52 -9.36
N ALA A 106 -11.23 -0.98 -8.59
CA ALA A 106 -12.52 -1.62 -8.27
C ALA A 106 -12.36 -3.03 -7.68
N PHE A 107 -11.32 -3.24 -6.86
CA PHE A 107 -11.12 -4.53 -6.20
C PHE A 107 -12.24 -4.77 -5.19
N GLN A 108 -12.90 -5.91 -5.31
CA GLN A 108 -13.83 -6.43 -4.32
C GLN A 108 -13.28 -7.74 -3.78
N PHE A 109 -13.06 -7.79 -2.47
CA PHE A 109 -12.56 -8.97 -1.78
C PHE A 109 -13.67 -9.62 -0.98
N LYS A 110 -13.85 -10.92 -1.13
CA LYS A 110 -14.71 -11.73 -0.27
C LYS A 110 -13.84 -12.60 0.62
N LEU A 111 -13.72 -12.20 1.89
CA LEU A 111 -13.03 -12.93 2.94
C LEU A 111 -14.00 -13.94 3.58
N LYS A 112 -13.68 -15.23 3.53
CA LYS A 112 -14.41 -16.26 4.26
C LYS A 112 -14.06 -16.14 5.74
N ILE A 113 -15.08 -16.19 6.61
CA ILE A 113 -14.89 -16.22 8.06
C ILE A 113 -15.20 -17.62 8.61
N PRO A 114 -14.52 -18.06 9.68
CA PRO A 114 -14.90 -19.27 10.40
C PRO A 114 -16.24 -19.08 11.11
N LYS A 115 -16.78 -20.16 11.70
CA LYS A 115 -17.92 -20.05 12.62
C LYS A 115 -17.44 -19.34 13.89
N LEU A 116 -17.72 -18.05 13.97
CA LEU A 116 -17.35 -17.19 15.08
C LEU A 116 -18.40 -17.27 16.20
N ARG A 117 -17.95 -17.35 17.46
CA ARG A 117 -18.85 -17.33 18.62
C ARG A 117 -19.54 -15.96 18.70
N ASN A 118 -20.87 -15.97 18.88
CA ASN A 118 -21.70 -14.78 19.01
C ASN A 118 -21.67 -13.83 17.80
N TRP A 119 -21.33 -14.33 16.61
CA TRP A 119 -21.26 -13.48 15.41
C TRP A 119 -22.63 -12.97 14.96
N GLU A 120 -23.69 -13.70 15.29
CA GLU A 120 -25.07 -13.27 15.14
C GLU A 120 -25.42 -12.05 16.00
N LYS A 121 -24.67 -11.82 17.10
CA LYS A 121 -24.81 -10.65 17.99
C LYS A 121 -23.84 -9.53 17.65
N ARG A 122 -23.19 -9.56 16.48
CA ARG A 122 -22.22 -8.53 16.06
C ARG A 122 -22.82 -7.12 16.07
N GLU A 123 -24.11 -6.98 15.80
CA GLU A 123 -24.83 -5.71 15.87
C GLU A 123 -24.75 -5.07 17.26
N GLU A 124 -24.93 -5.85 18.32
CA GLU A 124 -24.80 -5.39 19.71
C GLU A 124 -23.36 -4.93 19.99
N VAL A 125 -22.37 -5.62 19.42
CA VAL A 125 -20.95 -5.25 19.54
C VAL A 125 -20.68 -3.92 18.84
N LEU A 126 -21.27 -3.69 17.66
CA LEU A 126 -21.15 -2.44 16.91
C LEU A 126 -21.80 -1.29 17.69
N LYS A 127 -23.05 -1.46 18.16
CA LYS A 127 -23.79 -0.49 18.98
C LYS A 127 -23.04 -0.14 20.26
N LYS A 128 -22.59 -1.14 21.02
CA LYS A 128 -21.83 -0.95 22.27
C LYS A 128 -20.53 -0.19 22.06
N LYS A 129 -19.91 -0.30 20.88
CA LYS A 129 -18.67 0.41 20.53
C LYS A 129 -18.92 1.77 19.88
N GLY A 130 -20.17 2.18 19.68
CA GLY A 130 -20.52 3.41 18.96
C GLY A 130 -20.03 3.38 17.51
N ILE A 131 -19.96 2.20 16.89
CA ILE A 131 -19.56 2.08 15.48
C ILE A 131 -20.80 2.29 14.63
N GLU A 132 -20.79 3.30 13.78
CA GLU A 132 -21.85 3.53 12.80
C GLU A 132 -21.90 2.42 11.75
N PHE A 133 -23.10 1.91 11.50
CA PHE A 133 -23.36 0.93 10.46
C PHE A 133 -24.76 1.14 9.86
N LYS A 134 -24.97 0.57 8.68
CA LYS A 134 -26.26 0.48 8.00
C LYS A 134 -26.67 -0.99 7.93
N GLU A 135 -27.94 -1.26 8.12
CA GLU A 135 -28.50 -2.60 7.89
C GLU A 135 -28.68 -2.81 6.38
N LEU A 136 -28.49 -4.05 5.92
CA LEU A 136 -28.63 -4.42 4.51
C LEU A 136 -29.94 -5.18 4.31
N ASP A 137 -31.03 -4.45 4.06
CA ASP A 137 -32.40 -4.96 4.03
C ASP A 137 -32.67 -6.02 2.94
N HIS A 138 -31.81 -6.11 1.93
CA HIS A 138 -31.98 -7.01 0.78
C HIS A 138 -31.26 -8.36 0.94
N LEU A 139 -30.58 -8.61 2.07
CA LEU A 139 -29.87 -9.87 2.32
C LEU A 139 -30.59 -10.68 3.40
N ILE A 140 -30.74 -11.98 3.16
CA ILE A 140 -31.29 -12.91 4.15
C ILE A 140 -30.30 -13.02 5.32
N GLY A 141 -30.50 -12.20 6.34
CA GLY A 141 -29.66 -12.15 7.53
C GLY A 141 -29.47 -10.72 8.03
N LYS A 142 -29.12 -10.59 9.32
CA LYS A 142 -28.73 -9.31 9.94
C LYS A 142 -27.36 -8.86 9.43
N ASP A 143 -27.19 -8.68 8.13
CA ASP A 143 -25.94 -8.24 7.53
C ASP A 143 -25.80 -6.72 7.70
N GLN A 144 -24.57 -6.25 7.97
CA GLN A 144 -24.30 -4.84 8.22
C GLN A 144 -23.28 -4.28 7.25
N GLU A 145 -23.52 -3.09 6.73
CA GLU A 145 -22.53 -2.26 6.05
C GLU A 145 -21.91 -1.26 7.03
N LEU A 146 -20.59 -1.17 7.06
CA LEU A 146 -19.87 -0.11 7.76
C LEU A 146 -18.76 0.48 6.90
N THR A 147 -18.27 1.64 7.31
CA THR A 147 -17.10 2.28 6.68
C THR A 147 -15.91 2.22 7.60
N LEU A 148 -14.80 1.67 7.13
CA LEU A 148 -13.53 1.66 7.87
C LEU A 148 -12.42 2.21 6.97
N LYS A 149 -11.76 3.29 7.43
CA LYS A 149 -10.70 3.99 6.67
C LYS A 149 -11.14 4.38 5.25
N GLY A 150 -12.38 4.86 5.11
CA GLY A 150 -12.97 5.29 3.83
C GLY A 150 -13.36 4.14 2.89
N ARG A 151 -13.23 2.88 3.33
CA ARG A 151 -13.62 1.69 2.56
C ARG A 151 -14.93 1.14 3.08
N LYS A 152 -15.80 0.74 2.17
CA LYS A 152 -17.06 0.08 2.48
C LYS A 152 -16.79 -1.39 2.80
N ILE A 153 -17.37 -1.88 3.88
CA ILE A 153 -17.24 -3.26 4.35
C ILE A 153 -18.63 -3.80 4.67
N TRP A 154 -18.97 -4.96 4.11
CA TRP A 154 -20.17 -5.70 4.48
C TRP A 154 -19.79 -6.87 5.38
N LEU A 155 -20.41 -6.93 6.55
CA LEU A 155 -20.31 -8.03 7.49
C LEU A 155 -21.49 -8.97 7.26
N THR A 156 -21.21 -10.16 6.73
CA THR A 156 -22.22 -11.20 6.54
C THR A 156 -22.02 -12.34 7.51
N ASN A 157 -22.99 -13.25 7.59
CA ASN A 157 -22.89 -14.43 8.44
C ASN A 157 -21.74 -15.39 8.08
N LYS A 158 -21.31 -15.42 6.81
CA LYS A 158 -20.31 -16.38 6.29
C LYS A 158 -19.07 -15.72 5.69
N SER A 159 -19.09 -14.39 5.54
CA SER A 159 -17.98 -13.67 4.93
C SER A 159 -17.95 -12.21 5.33
N VAL A 160 -16.80 -11.58 5.12
CA VAL A 160 -16.64 -10.13 5.09
C VAL A 160 -16.35 -9.73 3.65
N ILE A 161 -17.12 -8.79 3.11
CA ILE A 161 -16.95 -8.27 1.75
C ILE A 161 -16.35 -6.87 1.85
N ILE A 162 -15.22 -6.64 1.21
CA ILE A 162 -14.49 -5.37 1.27
C ILE A 162 -14.47 -4.77 -0.13
N PHE A 163 -14.93 -3.53 -0.24
CA PHE A 163 -14.90 -2.75 -1.48
C PHE A 163 -13.74 -1.76 -1.42
N GLU A 164 -12.74 -2.00 -2.25
CA GLU A 164 -11.58 -1.12 -2.37
C GLU A 164 -11.85 -0.04 -3.40
N LYS A 165 -11.86 1.21 -2.93
CA LYS A 165 -12.02 2.40 -3.78
C LYS A 165 -10.68 2.86 -4.38
N SER A 166 -9.56 2.46 -3.80
CA SER A 166 -8.23 2.89 -4.24
C SER A 166 -7.89 2.31 -5.60
N SER A 167 -7.13 3.08 -6.38
CA SER A 167 -6.46 2.58 -7.57
C SER A 167 -5.01 2.25 -7.25
N TYR A 168 -4.48 1.21 -7.89
CA TYR A 168 -3.11 0.74 -7.72
C TYR A 168 -2.43 0.85 -9.07
N LEU A 169 -1.45 1.75 -9.17
CA LEU A 169 -0.57 1.81 -10.32
C LEU A 169 0.60 0.87 -10.10
N ALA A 170 0.87 0.04 -11.09
CA ALA A 170 2.01 -0.86 -11.08
C ALA A 170 2.46 -1.17 -12.51
N LYS A 171 3.63 -1.79 -12.67
CA LYS A 171 4.11 -2.24 -13.98
C LYS A 171 3.22 -3.33 -14.59
N THR A 172 2.69 -4.22 -13.74
CA THR A 172 1.86 -5.33 -14.21
C THR A 172 0.56 -5.42 -13.41
N ALA A 173 -0.45 -6.06 -14.00
CA ALA A 173 -1.71 -6.37 -13.30
C ALA A 173 -1.47 -7.24 -12.05
N LYS A 174 -0.51 -8.16 -12.11
CA LYS A 174 -0.11 -9.02 -10.99
C LYS A 174 0.39 -8.19 -9.81
N ASP A 175 1.20 -7.18 -10.08
CA ASP A 175 1.74 -6.29 -9.05
C ASP A 175 0.64 -5.41 -8.44
N ALA A 176 -0.20 -4.80 -9.28
CA ALA A 176 -1.35 -4.03 -8.79
C ALA A 176 -2.25 -4.87 -7.86
N ARG A 177 -2.52 -6.13 -8.23
CA ARG A 177 -3.24 -7.09 -7.38
C ARG A 177 -2.52 -7.40 -6.08
N ARG A 178 -1.20 -7.64 -6.13
CA ARG A 178 -0.38 -7.90 -4.94
C ARG A 178 -0.47 -6.74 -3.95
N TYR A 179 -0.42 -5.50 -4.43
CA TYR A 179 -0.57 -4.32 -3.58
C TYR A 179 -1.97 -4.20 -2.97
N ALA A 180 -3.01 -4.48 -3.76
CA ALA A 180 -4.37 -4.50 -3.24
C ALA A 180 -4.57 -5.58 -2.16
N ILE A 181 -3.94 -6.76 -2.31
CA ILE A 181 -3.96 -7.83 -1.30
C ILE A 181 -3.20 -7.43 -0.02
N TYR A 182 -2.06 -6.77 -0.15
CA TYR A 182 -1.34 -6.26 1.01
C TYR A 182 -2.21 -5.29 1.83
N ASP A 183 -2.84 -4.34 1.15
CA ASP A 183 -3.75 -3.36 1.73
C ASP A 183 -5.00 -3.99 2.34
N LEU A 184 -5.50 -5.08 1.74
CA LEU A 184 -6.57 -5.90 2.27
C LEU A 184 -6.17 -6.46 3.64
N PHE A 185 -5.00 -7.09 3.77
CA PHE A 185 -4.61 -7.69 5.04
C PHE A 185 -4.39 -6.67 6.15
N GLU A 186 -3.88 -5.48 5.82
CA GLU A 186 -3.79 -4.38 6.79
C GLU A 186 -5.18 -3.96 7.28
N LEU A 187 -6.16 -3.86 6.37
CA LEU A 187 -7.54 -3.52 6.74
C LEU A 187 -8.18 -4.63 7.58
N VAL A 188 -7.97 -5.89 7.20
CA VAL A 188 -8.51 -7.07 7.89
C VAL A 188 -7.99 -7.12 9.33
N GLY A 189 -6.69 -6.92 9.56
CA GLY A 189 -6.15 -6.91 10.93
C GLY A 189 -6.72 -5.79 11.80
N ARG A 190 -6.98 -4.61 11.20
CA ARG A 190 -7.67 -3.51 11.90
C ARG A 190 -9.13 -3.84 12.20
N LEU A 191 -9.82 -4.47 11.25
CA LEU A 191 -11.21 -4.89 11.41
C LEU A 191 -11.34 -5.97 12.50
N GLU A 192 -10.44 -6.96 12.52
CA GLU A 192 -10.35 -7.98 13.58
C GLU A 192 -10.17 -7.34 14.96
N THR A 193 -9.26 -6.37 15.07
CA THR A 193 -9.04 -5.61 16.31
C THR A 193 -10.30 -4.84 16.72
N LEU A 194 -10.92 -4.14 15.77
CA LEU A 194 -12.12 -3.35 15.99
C LEU A 194 -13.29 -4.22 16.46
N LEU A 195 -13.47 -5.41 15.87
CA LEU A 195 -14.57 -6.30 16.18
C LEU A 195 -14.25 -7.31 17.29
N ARG A 196 -12.99 -7.38 17.74
CA ARG A 196 -12.48 -8.43 18.65
C ARG A 196 -12.79 -9.84 18.13
N ALA A 197 -12.53 -10.05 16.84
CA ALA A 197 -12.82 -11.29 16.13
C ALA A 197 -11.57 -11.81 15.41
N ASN A 198 -11.56 -13.11 15.07
CA ASN A 198 -10.50 -13.75 14.29
C ASN A 198 -11.08 -14.38 13.03
N PHE A 199 -10.77 -13.80 11.87
CA PHE A 199 -11.28 -14.23 10.57
C PHE A 199 -10.45 -15.33 9.91
N ARG A 200 -9.41 -15.85 10.58
CA ARG A 200 -8.57 -16.92 10.03
C ARG A 200 -9.29 -18.27 10.10
N VAL A 201 -9.28 -18.99 9.00
CA VAL A 201 -9.71 -20.39 8.89
C VAL A 201 -8.43 -21.24 8.86
N ASN A 202 -8.29 -22.17 9.80
CA ASN A 202 -7.08 -23.01 9.93
C ASN A 202 -5.78 -22.17 9.94
N LYS A 203 -5.76 -21.11 10.76
CA LYS A 203 -4.63 -20.16 10.92
C LYS A 203 -4.29 -19.32 9.68
N LYS A 204 -5.09 -19.37 8.60
CA LYS A 204 -4.86 -18.60 7.36
C LYS A 204 -6.07 -17.75 7.00
N TYR A 205 -5.87 -16.63 6.31
CA TYR A 205 -6.98 -15.89 5.70
C TYR A 205 -7.39 -16.56 4.40
N CYS A 206 -8.66 -16.92 4.29
CA CYS A 206 -9.22 -17.50 3.06
C CYS A 206 -10.06 -16.43 2.35
N PHE A 207 -9.57 -15.89 1.24
CA PHE A 207 -10.29 -14.86 0.49
C PHE A 207 -10.27 -15.13 -1.01
N LYS A 208 -11.21 -14.52 -1.73
CA LYS A 208 -11.19 -14.44 -3.19
C LYS A 208 -11.39 -13.00 -3.65
N VAL A 209 -10.82 -12.67 -4.81
CA VAL A 209 -11.09 -11.41 -5.51
C VAL A 209 -12.35 -11.64 -6.34
N SER A 210 -13.48 -11.07 -5.93
CA SER A 210 -14.76 -11.26 -6.63
C SER A 210 -14.95 -10.31 -7.80
N ARG A 211 -14.33 -9.12 -7.74
CA ARG A 211 -14.28 -8.14 -8.84
C ARG A 211 -12.92 -7.46 -8.84
N GLN A 212 -12.40 -7.15 -10.03
CA GLN A 212 -11.18 -6.39 -10.25
C GLN A 212 -11.16 -5.92 -11.71
N HIS A 213 -10.74 -4.69 -11.96
CA HIS A 213 -10.55 -4.15 -13.30
C HIS A 213 -9.09 -3.71 -13.47
N TYR A 214 -8.57 -3.85 -14.69
CA TYR A 214 -7.25 -3.36 -15.09
C TYR A 214 -7.40 -2.49 -16.32
N ALA A 215 -6.70 -1.36 -16.35
CA ALA A 215 -6.60 -0.49 -17.51
C ALA A 215 -5.14 -0.07 -17.70
N LEU A 216 -4.73 0.15 -18.94
CA LEU A 216 -3.46 0.83 -19.25
C LEU A 216 -3.65 2.33 -19.04
N VAL A 217 -2.70 3.00 -18.39
CA VAL A 217 -2.87 4.41 -18.00
C VAL A 217 -2.68 5.38 -19.17
N GLN A 218 -1.85 5.03 -20.16
CA GLN A 218 -1.56 5.87 -21.32
C GLN A 218 -1.67 5.07 -22.63
N ASN A 219 -2.80 4.40 -22.86
CA ASN A 219 -3.11 4.01 -24.23
C ASN A 219 -3.52 5.26 -25.00
N ALA A 220 -2.70 5.70 -25.96
CA ALA A 220 -3.01 6.81 -26.87
C ALA A 220 -4.40 6.68 -27.55
N LEU A 221 -4.92 5.45 -27.68
CA LEU A 221 -6.27 5.17 -28.17
C LEU A 221 -7.40 5.75 -27.31
N ALA A 222 -7.20 6.00 -26.01
CA ALA A 222 -8.24 6.56 -25.14
C ALA A 222 -8.47 8.07 -25.36
N GLU A 223 -7.51 8.79 -25.96
CA GLU A 223 -7.68 10.20 -26.33
C GLU A 223 -8.51 10.38 -27.61
N HIS A 224 -8.59 9.36 -28.47
CA HIS A 224 -9.29 9.43 -29.76
C HIS A 224 -10.81 9.19 -29.69
N TYR A 225 -11.35 8.79 -28.54
CA TYR A 225 -12.79 8.47 -28.38
C TYR A 225 -13.57 9.45 -27.49
N ASN A 226 -13.00 10.62 -27.17
CA ASN A 226 -13.73 11.73 -26.56
C ASN A 226 -13.93 12.86 -27.57
#